data_AF-A0A1F3NY52-F1
#
_entry.id   AF-A0A1F3NY52-F1
#
_cell.length_a   1.000
_cell.length_b   1.000
_cell.length_c   1.000
_cell.angle_alpha   90.00
_cell.angle_beta   90.00
_cell.angle_gamma   90.00
#
_symmetry.space_group_name_H-M   'P 1'
#
loop_
_entity.id
_entity.type
_entity.pdbx_description
1 polymer ?
#
loop_
_entity_poly.entity_id
_entity_poly.type
_entity_poly.pdbx_seq_one_letter_code
_entity_poly.pdbx_strand_id
1 'polypeptide(L)'
;MEQINNHPLYRIHTIDSAMSSLWDFYTKRFISLFLISFVMGLALQYLGSLIKIDIADYQTFNIDEMMLELREYLWPMLIVSLSGLLFTTILHYYIIYNPLDPNDNIFRCLLKSLRYYIPYLIILVFLAIAGSFALFLGLLVVVIGMLFAAIYIFSLYLFILPVMMVEGPSIANTITRTVTLAHRNFWANIGWTAVFVIIILVISTVLSGFILLPFTGSFFKAFSDPGEAASLMDITQKPLYIILSALISAVTMPLMPIFACILYFSGRAREEKKYYQEAPEDDGGDKVSVEDLYSKPLPEDEK
;
A
#
# COMPACT_ATOMS: atom_id res chain seq x y z
N MET A 1 -8.79 0.70 20.83
CA MET A 1 -9.45 0.35 19.55
C MET A 1 -10.48 1.41 19.15
N GLU A 2 -11.26 2.01 20.06
CA GLU A 2 -12.28 3.02 19.76
C GLU A 2 -11.79 4.22 18.91
N GLN A 3 -10.53 4.65 19.06
CA GLN A 3 -9.99 5.75 18.27
C GLN A 3 -9.81 5.43 16.78
N ILE A 4 -9.55 4.17 16.41
CA ILE A 4 -9.32 3.79 15.00
C ILE A 4 -10.60 3.89 14.18
N ASN A 5 -11.76 3.65 14.80
CA ASN A 5 -13.06 3.73 14.12
C ASN A 5 -13.43 5.17 13.73
N ASN A 6 -12.77 6.17 14.34
CA ASN A 6 -12.90 7.58 13.97
C ASN A 6 -12.00 7.98 12.80
N HIS A 7 -11.20 7.06 12.25
CA HIS A 7 -10.32 7.36 11.13
C HIS A 7 -11.14 7.70 9.88
N PRO A 8 -10.79 8.75 9.09
CA PRO A 8 -11.61 9.20 7.96
C PRO A 8 -11.76 8.17 6.83
N LEU A 9 -10.85 7.20 6.76
CA LEU A 9 -10.91 6.08 5.80
C LEU A 9 -11.70 4.88 6.34
N TYR A 10 -12.11 4.91 7.62
CA TYR A 10 -12.86 3.86 8.29
C TYR A 10 -14.34 3.86 7.90
N ARG A 11 -14.65 3.15 6.82
CA ARG A 11 -16.04 2.92 6.36
C ARG A 11 -16.09 1.71 5.45
N ILE A 12 -17.30 1.19 5.23
CA ILE A 12 -17.53 0.19 4.18
C ILE A 12 -17.49 0.90 2.83
N HIS A 13 -16.56 0.50 1.97
CA HIS A 13 -16.41 1.11 0.65
C HIS A 13 -17.03 0.27 -0.48
N THR A 14 -17.44 0.95 -1.55
CA THR A 14 -17.50 0.44 -2.93
C THR A 14 -16.25 0.92 -3.69
N ILE A 15 -16.06 0.49 -4.94
CA ILE A 15 -14.90 0.95 -5.72
C ILE A 15 -14.93 2.48 -5.92
N ASP A 16 -16.10 3.04 -6.22
CA ASP A 16 -16.26 4.48 -6.43
C ASP A 16 -15.99 5.27 -5.15
N SER A 17 -16.55 4.80 -4.02
CA SER A 17 -16.32 5.46 -2.73
C SER A 17 -14.88 5.28 -2.24
N ALA A 18 -14.21 4.18 -2.61
CA ALA A 18 -12.80 3.97 -2.31
C ALA A 18 -11.94 4.98 -3.07
N MET A 19 -12.18 5.15 -4.37
CA MET A 19 -11.46 6.14 -5.20
C MET A 19 -11.75 7.58 -4.74
N SER A 20 -13.00 7.89 -4.43
CA SER A 20 -13.37 9.22 -3.91
C SER A 20 -12.71 9.49 -2.55
N SER A 21 -12.70 8.51 -1.64
CA SER A 21 -12.02 8.65 -0.34
C SER A 21 -10.51 8.80 -0.49
N LEU A 22 -9.91 8.07 -1.41
CA LEU A 22 -8.49 8.19 -1.70
C LEU A 22 -8.17 9.61 -2.15
N TRP A 23 -8.92 10.13 -3.12
CA TRP A 23 -8.74 11.48 -3.63
C TRP A 23 -8.99 12.55 -2.57
N ASP A 24 -10.08 12.43 -1.80
CA ASP A 24 -10.44 13.37 -0.74
C ASP A 24 -9.38 13.39 0.37
N PHE A 25 -8.87 12.22 0.76
CA PHE A 25 -7.83 12.12 1.79
C PHE A 25 -6.50 12.70 1.28
N TYR A 26 -6.12 12.36 0.04
CA TYR A 26 -4.90 12.82 -0.59
C TYR A 26 -4.89 14.34 -0.74
N THR A 27 -5.95 14.93 -1.30
CA THR A 27 -6.04 16.37 -1.55
C THR A 27 -6.06 17.20 -0.27
N LYS A 28 -6.81 16.77 0.76
CA LYS A 28 -6.86 17.45 2.07
C LYS A 28 -5.51 17.48 2.79
N ARG A 29 -4.63 16.52 2.51
CA ARG A 29 -3.31 16.37 3.16
C ARG A 29 -2.15 16.49 2.17
N PHE A 30 -2.41 17.03 0.98
CA PHE A 30 -1.48 17.00 -0.14
C PHE A 30 -0.13 17.57 0.23
N ILE A 31 -0.09 18.76 0.82
CA ILE A 31 1.17 19.46 1.15
C ILE A 31 2.05 18.59 2.07
N SER A 32 1.48 18.02 3.14
CA SER A 32 2.27 17.23 4.08
C SER A 32 2.73 15.91 3.47
N LEU A 33 1.84 15.19 2.79
CA LEU A 33 2.17 13.92 2.14
C LEU A 33 3.21 14.11 1.03
N PHE A 34 3.07 15.18 0.25
CA PHE A 34 3.98 15.55 -0.82
C PHE A 34 5.37 15.88 -0.26
N LEU A 35 5.47 16.74 0.75
CA LEU A 35 6.77 17.13 1.32
C LEU A 35 7.52 15.94 1.93
N ILE A 36 6.82 15.08 2.68
CA ILE A 36 7.40 13.85 3.26
C ILE A 36 7.93 12.95 2.13
N SER A 37 7.08 12.70 1.14
CA SER A 37 7.41 11.81 0.02
C SER A 37 8.47 12.39 -0.91
N PHE A 38 8.58 13.71 -1.00
CA PHE A 38 9.62 14.40 -1.76
C PHE A 38 10.99 14.23 -1.12
N VAL A 39 11.10 14.42 0.20
CA VAL A 39 12.36 14.18 0.92
C VAL A 39 12.77 12.71 0.83
N MET A 40 11.82 11.80 1.04
CA MET A 40 12.06 10.36 0.88
C MET A 40 12.44 10.00 -0.56
N GLY A 41 11.75 10.57 -1.54
CA GLY A 41 12.02 10.39 -2.97
C GLY A 41 13.42 10.87 -3.33
N LEU A 42 13.84 12.06 -2.88
CA LEU A 42 15.19 12.57 -3.08
C LEU A 42 16.23 11.62 -2.49
N ALA A 43 16.01 11.13 -1.27
CA ALA A 43 16.92 10.17 -0.64
C ALA A 43 17.01 8.86 -1.44
N LEU A 44 15.88 8.30 -1.92
CA LEU A 44 15.88 7.10 -2.76
C LEU A 44 16.55 7.32 -4.11
N GLN A 45 16.28 8.44 -4.78
CA GLN A 45 16.88 8.75 -6.08
C GLN A 45 18.39 8.98 -5.94
N TYR A 46 18.82 9.64 -4.87
CA TYR A 46 20.23 9.81 -4.55
C TYR A 46 20.91 8.47 -4.29
N LEU A 47 20.35 7.61 -3.43
CA LEU A 47 20.89 6.27 -3.17
C LEU A 47 20.91 5.41 -4.45
N GLY A 48 19.86 5.51 -5.27
CA GLY A 48 19.78 4.83 -6.57
C GLY A 48 20.86 5.28 -7.55
N SER A 49 21.19 6.58 -7.57
CA SER A 49 22.25 7.12 -8.43
C SER A 49 23.65 6.59 -8.10
N LEU A 50 23.85 6.01 -6.91
CA LEU A 50 25.11 5.35 -6.54
C LEU A 50 25.28 4.00 -7.25
N ILE A 51 24.19 3.42 -7.78
CA ILE A 51 24.21 2.16 -8.53
C ILE A 51 24.51 2.48 -10.00
N LYS A 52 25.79 2.43 -10.38
CA LYS A 52 26.23 2.66 -11.75
C LYS A 52 26.24 1.35 -12.52
N ILE A 53 25.13 0.97 -13.13
CA ILE A 53 25.08 -0.19 -14.02
C ILE A 53 25.30 0.31 -15.44
N ASP A 54 26.46 0.03 -16.02
CA ASP A 54 26.66 0.22 -17.46
C ASP A 54 26.05 -0.97 -18.20
N ILE A 55 24.87 -0.79 -18.79
CA ILE A 55 24.10 -1.84 -19.46
C ILE A 55 24.81 -2.26 -20.77
N ALA A 56 25.71 -1.44 -21.31
CA ALA A 56 26.49 -1.78 -22.50
C ALA A 56 27.39 -3.00 -22.28
N ASP A 57 27.88 -3.19 -21.04
CA ASP A 57 28.76 -4.31 -20.70
C ASP A 57 27.99 -5.63 -20.52
N TYR A 58 26.68 -5.58 -20.20
CA TYR A 58 25.86 -6.79 -20.00
C TYR A 58 25.53 -7.55 -21.29
N GLN A 59 25.68 -6.92 -22.46
CA GLN A 59 25.48 -7.59 -23.74
C GLN A 59 26.68 -8.44 -24.17
N THR A 60 27.84 -8.27 -23.52
CA THR A 60 29.09 -8.93 -23.88
C THR A 60 29.57 -9.95 -22.85
N PHE A 61 29.03 -9.95 -21.62
CA PHE A 61 29.43 -10.88 -20.57
C PHE A 61 28.90 -12.31 -20.76
N ASN A 62 29.74 -13.28 -20.40
CA ASN A 62 29.27 -14.64 -20.11
C ASN A 62 28.49 -14.69 -18.79
N ILE A 63 27.63 -15.70 -18.60
CA ILE A 63 26.76 -15.82 -17.40
C ILE A 63 27.55 -15.72 -16.09
N ASP A 64 28.76 -16.29 -16.03
CA ASP A 64 29.62 -16.28 -14.85
C ASP A 64 30.19 -14.88 -14.54
N GLU A 65 30.59 -14.14 -15.59
CA GLU A 65 31.08 -12.76 -15.46
C GLU A 65 29.94 -11.83 -15.04
N MET A 66 28.75 -12.01 -15.62
CA MET A 66 27.55 -11.26 -15.23
C MET A 66 27.19 -11.48 -13.76
N MET A 67 27.32 -12.71 -13.24
CA MET A 67 27.06 -13.00 -11.82
C MET A 67 28.08 -12.33 -10.87
N LEU A 68 29.35 -12.26 -11.28
CA LEU A 68 30.39 -11.59 -10.49
C LEU A 68 30.15 -10.09 -10.44
N GLU A 69 29.79 -9.48 -11.56
CA GLU A 69 29.49 -8.06 -11.66
C GLU A 69 28.24 -7.70 -10.84
N LEU A 70 27.17 -8.49 -10.96
CA LEU A 70 25.95 -8.31 -10.16
C LEU A 70 26.20 -8.38 -8.64
N ARG A 71 27.18 -9.19 -8.21
CA ARG A 71 27.53 -9.34 -6.79
C ARG A 71 28.04 -8.03 -6.19
N GLU A 72 28.74 -7.22 -6.96
CA GLU A 72 29.24 -5.91 -6.52
C GLU A 72 28.09 -4.93 -6.23
N TYR A 73 27.02 -5.00 -7.02
CA TYR A 73 25.83 -4.15 -6.87
C TYR A 73 24.80 -4.66 -5.85
N LEU A 74 24.95 -5.89 -5.33
CA LEU A 74 24.01 -6.46 -4.35
C LEU A 74 23.84 -5.57 -3.12
N TRP A 75 24.93 -5.06 -2.56
CA TRP A 75 24.89 -4.21 -1.36
C TRP A 75 24.17 -2.88 -1.59
N PRO A 76 24.55 -2.08 -2.62
CA PRO A 76 23.80 -0.89 -2.99
C PRO A 76 22.30 -1.15 -3.24
N MET A 77 21.96 -2.20 -4.00
CA MET A 77 20.56 -2.57 -4.26
C MET A 77 19.81 -2.90 -2.98
N LEU A 78 20.44 -3.62 -2.06
CA LEU A 78 19.87 -3.96 -0.77
C LEU A 78 19.63 -2.70 0.07
N ILE A 79 20.59 -1.76 0.12
CA ILE A 79 20.44 -0.49 0.85
C ILE A 79 19.29 0.35 0.30
N VAL A 80 19.17 0.47 -1.03
CA VAL A 80 18.06 1.18 -1.68
C VAL A 80 16.72 0.52 -1.35
N SER A 81 16.66 -0.81 -1.45
CA SER A 81 15.44 -1.59 -1.18
C SER A 81 14.99 -1.47 0.28
N LEU A 82 15.92 -1.62 1.23
CA LEU A 82 15.65 -1.46 2.66
C LEU A 82 15.21 -0.03 3.00
N SER A 83 15.85 0.98 2.40
CA SER A 83 15.46 2.37 2.58
C SER A 83 14.05 2.64 2.04
N GLY A 84 13.70 2.05 0.89
CA GLY A 84 12.36 2.13 0.31
C GLY A 84 11.29 1.50 1.20
N LEU A 85 11.58 0.33 1.78
CA LEU A 85 10.71 -0.32 2.76
C LEU A 85 10.52 0.53 4.02
N LEU A 86 11.61 1.14 4.51
CA LEU A 86 11.55 2.01 5.68
C LEU A 86 10.64 3.23 5.40
N PHE A 87 10.83 3.91 4.28
CA PHE A 87 10.00 5.05 3.90
C PHE A 87 8.53 4.67 3.71
N THR A 88 8.27 3.51 3.11
CA THR A 88 6.91 2.96 3.00
C THR A 88 6.28 2.73 4.38
N THR A 89 7.05 2.22 5.33
CA THR A 89 6.60 1.99 6.72
C THR A 89 6.29 3.29 7.43
N ILE A 90 7.15 4.31 7.29
CA ILE A 90 6.94 5.65 7.87
C ILE A 90 5.68 6.28 7.30
N LEU A 91 5.47 6.19 5.98
CA LEU A 91 4.35 6.80 5.29
C LEU A 91 3.01 6.15 5.68
N HIS A 92 2.97 4.81 5.79
CA HIS A 92 1.80 4.10 6.34
C HIS A 92 1.49 4.53 7.76
N TYR A 93 2.51 4.63 8.62
CA TYR A 93 2.32 5.04 10.01
C TYR A 93 1.73 6.46 10.08
N TYR A 94 2.29 7.38 9.30
CA TYR A 94 1.80 8.75 9.21
C TYR A 94 0.33 8.78 8.74
N ILE A 95 -0.02 8.03 7.70
CA ILE A 95 -1.39 8.00 7.15
C ILE A 95 -2.40 7.47 8.16
N ILE A 96 -2.04 6.46 8.96
CA ILE A 96 -2.94 5.84 9.95
C ILE A 96 -3.14 6.74 11.17
N TYR A 97 -2.06 7.32 11.70
CA TYR A 97 -2.10 7.95 13.02
C TYR A 97 -2.21 9.48 13.00
N ASN A 98 -1.68 10.16 11.98
CA ASN A 98 -1.78 11.62 11.90
C ASN A 98 -3.23 12.16 11.84
N PRO A 99 -4.22 11.48 11.24
CA PRO A 99 -5.61 11.90 11.32
C PRO A 99 -6.25 11.76 12.71
N LEU A 100 -5.68 10.91 13.57
CA LEU A 100 -6.22 10.58 14.89
C LEU A 100 -5.57 11.41 16.00
N ASP A 101 -4.30 11.77 15.84
CA ASP A 101 -3.56 12.62 16.78
C ASP A 101 -2.89 13.80 16.05
N PRO A 102 -3.40 15.04 16.22
CA PRO A 102 -2.80 16.24 15.62
C PRO A 102 -1.37 16.52 16.12
N ASN A 103 -0.95 15.94 17.25
CA ASN A 103 0.38 16.14 17.82
C ASN A 103 1.44 15.19 17.24
N ASP A 104 1.03 14.22 16.41
CA ASP A 104 1.97 13.31 15.76
C ASP A 104 2.68 14.02 14.60
N ASN A 105 3.89 14.49 14.89
CA ASN A 105 4.82 15.04 13.90
C ASN A 105 5.58 13.93 13.14
N ILE A 106 6.24 14.32 12.05
CA ILE A 106 6.96 13.38 11.16
C ILE A 106 8.07 12.64 11.91
N PHE A 107 8.79 13.30 12.83
CA PHE A 107 9.85 12.68 13.61
C PHE A 107 9.34 11.58 14.55
N ARG A 108 8.20 11.82 15.21
CA ARG A 108 7.52 10.80 16.03
C ARG A 108 7.04 9.66 15.16
N CYS A 109 6.48 9.95 13.99
CA CYS A 109 6.08 8.92 13.03
C CYS A 109 7.29 8.05 12.64
N LEU A 110 8.43 8.68 12.33
CA LEU A 110 9.66 7.96 12.00
C LEU A 110 10.08 7.02 13.13
N LEU A 111 10.21 7.52 14.36
CA LEU A 111 10.65 6.71 15.50
C LEU A 111 9.66 5.60 15.85
N LYS A 112 8.36 5.89 15.88
CA LYS A 112 7.32 4.90 16.20
C LYS A 112 7.18 3.84 15.10
N SER A 113 7.41 4.21 13.83
CA SER A 113 7.31 3.29 12.70
C SER A 113 8.40 2.21 12.69
N LEU A 114 9.58 2.49 13.26
CA LEU A 114 10.72 1.55 13.32
C LEU A 114 10.35 0.23 14.02
N ARG A 115 9.42 0.25 14.97
CA ARG A 115 8.92 -0.95 15.66
C ARG A 115 8.31 -1.96 14.69
N TYR A 116 7.75 -1.52 13.57
CA TYR A 116 7.09 -2.38 12.59
C TYR A 116 8.03 -2.84 11.48
N TYR A 117 9.20 -2.22 11.34
CA TYR A 117 10.10 -2.45 10.22
C TYR A 117 10.65 -3.88 10.17
N ILE A 118 11.18 -4.40 11.29
CA ILE A 118 11.73 -5.77 11.34
C ILE A 118 10.64 -6.84 11.18
N PRO A 119 9.51 -6.80 11.90
CA PRO A 119 8.41 -7.74 11.66
C PRO A 119 7.92 -7.70 10.21
N TYR A 120 7.84 -6.51 9.62
CA TYR A 120 7.42 -6.36 8.23
C TYR A 120 8.39 -7.01 7.25
N LEU A 121 9.69 -6.79 7.41
CA LEU A 121 10.72 -7.44 6.59
C LEU A 121 10.60 -8.97 6.65
N ILE A 122 10.42 -9.53 7.84
CA ILE A 122 10.25 -10.99 8.01
C ILE A 122 9.03 -11.49 7.24
N ILE A 123 7.88 -10.81 7.33
CA ILE A 123 6.68 -11.18 6.59
C ILE A 123 6.93 -11.07 5.07
N LEU A 124 7.64 -10.04 4.61
CA LEU A 124 7.95 -9.89 3.19
C LEU A 124 8.82 -11.02 2.66
N VAL A 125 9.77 -11.52 3.45
CA VAL A 125 10.57 -12.71 3.08
C VAL A 125 9.68 -13.93 2.93
N PHE A 126 8.77 -14.19 3.89
CA PHE A 126 7.81 -15.29 3.76
C PHE A 126 6.87 -15.11 2.56
N LEU A 127 6.39 -13.89 2.32
CA LEU A 127 5.55 -13.56 1.18
C LEU A 127 6.29 -13.73 -0.15
N ALA A 128 7.57 -13.38 -0.23
CA ALA A 128 8.38 -13.56 -1.43
C ALA A 128 8.57 -15.05 -1.75
N ILE A 129 8.82 -15.88 -0.74
CA ILE A 129 8.91 -17.34 -0.90
C ILE A 129 7.57 -17.91 -1.37
N ALA A 130 6.48 -17.62 -0.66
CA ALA A 130 5.15 -18.11 -1.05
C ALA A 130 4.70 -17.56 -2.42
N GLY A 131 5.04 -16.30 -2.69
CA GLY A 131 4.71 -15.59 -3.91
C GLY A 131 5.44 -16.14 -5.13
N SER A 132 6.70 -16.57 -5.00
CA SER A 132 7.42 -17.21 -6.10
C SER A 132 6.76 -18.54 -6.50
N PHE A 133 6.32 -19.34 -5.53
CA PHE A 133 5.52 -20.54 -5.82
C PHE A 133 4.18 -20.21 -6.49
N ALA A 134 3.47 -19.19 -6.01
CA ALA A 134 2.20 -18.77 -6.59
C ALA A 134 2.36 -18.25 -8.03
N LEU A 135 3.42 -17.49 -8.33
CA LEU A 135 3.74 -17.04 -9.69
C LEU A 135 4.12 -18.21 -10.60
N PHE A 136 4.90 -19.16 -10.09
CA PHE A 136 5.23 -20.39 -10.83
C PHE A 136 3.98 -21.19 -11.18
N LEU A 137 3.08 -21.40 -10.22
CA LEU A 137 1.78 -22.04 -10.47
C LEU A 137 0.93 -21.22 -11.45
N GLY A 138 0.94 -19.89 -11.33
CA GLY A 138 0.25 -18.99 -12.25
C GLY A 138 0.76 -19.13 -13.68
N LEU A 139 2.08 -19.27 -13.88
CA LEU A 139 2.70 -19.48 -15.18
C LEU A 139 2.24 -20.80 -15.83
N LEU A 140 2.00 -21.86 -15.05
CA LEU A 140 1.44 -23.12 -15.56
C LEU A 140 0.01 -22.95 -16.12
N VAL A 141 -0.72 -21.95 -15.61
CA VAL A 141 -2.06 -21.54 -16.08
C VAL A 141 -1.97 -20.35 -17.05
N VAL A 142 -0.90 -20.33 -17.86
CA VAL A 142 -0.67 -19.34 -18.94
C VAL A 142 -0.55 -17.90 -18.39
N VAL A 143 -0.39 -16.92 -19.29
CA VAL A 143 -0.23 -15.49 -18.98
C VAL A 143 -1.34 -14.96 -18.06
N ILE A 144 -2.58 -15.41 -18.23
CA ILE A 144 -3.71 -14.96 -17.40
C ILE A 144 -3.52 -15.40 -15.95
N GLY A 145 -3.08 -16.65 -15.72
CA GLY A 145 -2.80 -17.16 -14.38
C GLY A 145 -1.69 -16.40 -13.67
N MET A 146 -0.61 -16.05 -14.39
CA MET A 146 0.47 -15.24 -13.84
C MET A 146 0.01 -13.84 -13.42
N LEU A 147 -0.73 -13.13 -14.28
CA LEU A 147 -1.24 -11.80 -13.97
C LEU A 147 -2.17 -11.83 -12.75
N PHE A 148 -3.03 -12.84 -12.69
CA PHE A 148 -3.92 -13.04 -11.55
C PHE A 148 -3.14 -13.30 -10.25
N ALA A 149 -2.13 -14.17 -10.29
CA ALA A 149 -1.26 -14.44 -9.14
C ALA A 149 -0.51 -13.17 -8.68
N ALA A 150 0.01 -12.37 -9.62
CA ALA A 150 0.70 -11.13 -9.31
C ALA A 150 -0.22 -10.12 -8.61
N ILE A 151 -1.44 -9.91 -9.13
CA ILE A 151 -2.42 -9.00 -8.51
C ILE A 151 -2.83 -9.52 -7.13
N TYR A 152 -3.01 -10.83 -6.97
CA TYR A 152 -3.34 -11.43 -5.69
C TYR A 152 -2.22 -11.23 -4.65
N ILE A 153 -0.96 -11.53 -4.99
CA ILE A 153 0.19 -11.30 -4.10
C ILE A 153 0.30 -9.81 -3.74
N PHE A 154 0.09 -8.93 -4.72
CA PHE A 154 0.09 -7.49 -4.47
C PHE A 154 -1.06 -7.07 -3.54
N SER A 155 -2.24 -7.69 -3.66
CA SER A 155 -3.34 -7.45 -2.73
C SER A 155 -2.99 -7.85 -1.30
N LEU A 156 -2.33 -9.00 -1.10
CA LEU A 156 -1.83 -9.41 0.22
C LEU A 156 -0.82 -8.40 0.77
N TYR A 157 0.12 -7.96 -0.07
CA TYR A 157 1.11 -6.95 0.30
C TYR A 157 0.47 -5.66 0.85
N LEU A 158 -0.60 -5.18 0.22
CA LEU A 158 -1.33 -3.98 0.64
C LEU A 158 -2.00 -4.12 2.01
N PHE A 159 -2.37 -5.32 2.46
CA PHE A 159 -2.99 -5.51 3.77
C PHE A 159 -1.98 -5.56 4.93
N ILE A 160 -0.73 -6.00 4.68
CA ILE A 160 0.23 -6.34 5.75
C ILE A 160 0.49 -5.15 6.69
N LEU A 161 0.89 -4.00 6.15
CA LEU A 161 1.27 -2.84 6.98
C LEU A 161 0.09 -2.26 7.76
N PRO A 162 -1.08 -1.99 7.16
CA PRO A 162 -2.25 -1.55 7.92
C PRO A 162 -2.67 -2.53 9.02
N VAL A 163 -2.70 -3.83 8.75
CA VAL A 163 -2.99 -4.86 9.75
C VAL A 163 -1.98 -4.80 10.89
N MET A 164 -0.69 -4.78 10.56
CA MET A 164 0.38 -4.79 11.57
C MET A 164 0.35 -3.53 12.45
N MET A 165 0.10 -2.37 11.84
CA MET A 165 0.12 -1.10 12.57
C MET A 165 -1.11 -0.90 13.43
N VAL A 166 -2.27 -1.44 13.04
CA VAL A 166 -3.53 -1.27 13.78
C VAL A 166 -3.79 -2.41 14.76
N GLU A 167 -3.50 -3.65 14.37
CA GLU A 167 -3.75 -4.86 15.19
C GLU A 167 -2.51 -5.34 15.96
N GLY A 168 -1.33 -4.74 15.71
CA GLY A 168 -0.10 -4.97 16.45
C GLY A 168 0.97 -5.77 15.69
N PRO A 169 2.24 -5.71 16.13
CA PRO A 169 3.40 -6.18 15.36
C PRO A 169 3.62 -7.70 15.39
N SER A 170 2.64 -8.48 15.83
CA SER A 170 2.77 -9.95 15.88
C SER A 170 2.74 -10.53 14.47
N ILE A 171 3.82 -11.20 14.07
CA ILE A 171 4.01 -11.76 12.71
C ILE A 171 2.90 -12.75 12.37
N ALA A 172 2.67 -13.74 13.23
CA ALA A 172 1.68 -14.80 13.00
C ALA A 172 0.24 -14.24 12.93
N ASN A 173 -0.10 -13.30 13.83
CA ASN A 173 -1.40 -12.64 13.80
C ASN A 173 -1.56 -11.83 12.51
N THR A 174 -0.53 -11.06 12.13
CA THR A 174 -0.55 -10.23 10.92
C THR A 174 -0.78 -11.08 9.67
N ILE A 175 -0.05 -12.19 9.51
CA ILE A 175 -0.20 -13.10 8.37
C ILE A 175 -1.62 -13.66 8.33
N THR A 176 -2.10 -14.23 9.44
CA THR A 176 -3.43 -14.86 9.51
C THR A 176 -4.52 -13.84 9.19
N ARG A 177 -4.42 -12.65 9.77
CA ARG A 177 -5.39 -11.56 9.58
C ARG A 177 -5.37 -11.01 8.16
N THR A 178 -4.19 -10.84 7.56
CA THR A 178 -3.99 -10.40 6.17
C THR A 178 -4.67 -11.40 5.21
N VAL A 179 -4.38 -12.69 5.35
CA VAL A 179 -4.98 -13.75 4.54
C VAL A 179 -6.50 -13.77 4.71
N THR A 180 -6.99 -13.66 5.95
CA THR A 180 -8.43 -13.65 6.23
C THR A 180 -9.14 -12.46 5.58
N LEU A 181 -8.60 -11.25 5.72
CA LEU A 181 -9.18 -10.04 5.11
C LEU A 181 -9.15 -10.11 3.58
N ALA A 182 -8.05 -10.59 3.01
CA ALA A 182 -7.89 -10.72 1.56
C ALA A 182 -8.91 -11.69 0.97
N HIS A 183 -9.18 -12.84 1.61
CA HIS A 183 -10.10 -13.86 1.09
C HIS A 183 -11.58 -13.59 1.37
N ARG A 184 -11.93 -12.93 2.48
CA ARG A 184 -13.33 -12.72 2.88
C ARG A 184 -14.15 -11.96 1.84
N ASN A 185 -13.54 -11.00 1.14
CA ASN A 185 -14.12 -10.28 0.01
C ASN A 185 -13.21 -10.39 -1.23
N PHE A 186 -12.72 -11.60 -1.50
CA PHE A 186 -11.68 -11.89 -2.48
C PHE A 186 -11.84 -11.15 -3.82
N TRP A 187 -12.99 -11.31 -4.48
CA TRP A 187 -13.24 -10.72 -5.79
C TRP A 187 -13.26 -9.19 -5.76
N ALA A 188 -13.82 -8.58 -4.71
CA ALA A 188 -13.82 -7.13 -4.57
C ALA A 188 -12.40 -6.61 -4.31
N ASN A 189 -11.66 -7.26 -3.42
CA ASN A 189 -10.28 -6.87 -3.09
C ASN A 189 -9.39 -6.95 -4.33
N ILE A 190 -9.38 -8.08 -5.04
CA ILE A 190 -8.59 -8.24 -6.28
C ILE A 190 -9.04 -7.25 -7.35
N GLY A 191 -10.35 -7.08 -7.56
CA GLY A 191 -10.88 -6.16 -8.57
C GLY A 191 -10.47 -4.72 -8.32
N TRP A 192 -10.56 -4.25 -7.07
CA TRP A 192 -10.15 -2.89 -6.71
C TRP A 192 -8.64 -2.72 -6.83
N THR A 193 -7.85 -3.70 -6.38
CA THR A 193 -6.40 -3.69 -6.53
C THR A 193 -6.00 -3.64 -8.01
N ALA A 194 -6.66 -4.41 -8.89
CA ALA A 194 -6.39 -4.39 -10.32
C ALA A 194 -6.66 -3.02 -10.93
N VAL A 195 -7.82 -2.42 -10.65
CA VAL A 195 -8.17 -1.08 -11.14
C VAL A 195 -7.20 -0.03 -10.62
N PHE A 196 -6.85 -0.09 -9.34
CA PHE A 196 -5.87 0.82 -8.73
C PHE A 196 -4.50 0.71 -9.40
N VAL A 197 -3.99 -0.51 -9.65
CA VAL A 197 -2.73 -0.74 -10.34
C VAL A 197 -2.75 -0.16 -11.76
N ILE A 198 -3.84 -0.36 -12.51
CA ILE A 198 -3.98 0.21 -13.86
C ILE A 198 -3.93 1.74 -13.82
N ILE A 199 -4.65 2.36 -12.88
CA ILE A 199 -4.65 3.83 -12.71
C ILE A 199 -3.24 4.33 -12.38
N ILE A 200 -2.56 3.70 -11.43
CA ILE A 200 -1.19 4.09 -11.04
C ILE A 200 -0.21 3.89 -12.20
N LEU A 201 -0.35 2.83 -13.00
CA LEU A 201 0.48 2.60 -14.17
C LEU A 201 0.31 3.75 -15.18
N VAL A 202 -0.93 4.09 -15.52
CA VAL A 202 -1.22 5.18 -16.46
C VAL A 202 -0.66 6.50 -15.95
N ILE A 203 -0.90 6.84 -14.68
CA ILE A 203 -0.37 8.06 -14.05
C ILE A 203 1.16 8.06 -14.11
N SER A 204 1.80 6.95 -13.74
CA SER A 204 3.25 6.83 -13.70
C SER A 204 3.85 6.99 -15.09
N THR A 205 3.29 6.35 -16.12
CA THR A 205 3.78 6.48 -17.50
C THR A 205 3.68 7.91 -18.01
N VAL A 206 2.55 8.59 -17.76
CA VAL A 206 2.37 10.00 -18.15
C VAL A 206 3.36 10.90 -17.43
N LEU A 207 3.52 10.74 -16.11
CA LEU A 207 4.46 11.51 -15.31
C LEU A 207 5.92 11.25 -15.70
N SER A 208 6.31 10.00 -15.93
CA SER A 208 7.65 9.66 -16.40
C SER A 208 8.01 10.35 -17.71
N GLY A 209 7.07 10.48 -18.65
CA GLY A 209 7.33 11.22 -19.88
C GLY A 209 7.50 12.73 -19.66
N PHE A 210 6.85 13.33 -18.64
CA PHE A 210 7.13 14.73 -18.26
C PHE A 210 8.56 14.94 -17.74
N ILE A 211 9.17 13.94 -17.07
CA ILE A 211 10.57 14.02 -16.59
C ILE A 211 11.54 14.14 -17.77
N LEU A 212 11.24 13.47 -18.88
CA LEU A 212 12.14 13.38 -20.03
C LEU A 212 12.10 14.63 -20.92
N LEU A 213 11.02 15.42 -20.85
CA LEU A 213 10.84 16.61 -21.70
C LEU A 213 12.02 17.59 -21.72
N PRO A 214 12.62 17.97 -20.58
CA PRO A 214 13.76 18.91 -20.58
C PRO A 214 15.01 18.34 -21.24
N PHE A 215 15.08 17.01 -21.44
CA PHE A 215 16.26 16.33 -21.97
C PHE A 215 16.11 15.92 -23.44
N THR A 216 14.91 15.47 -23.85
CA THR A 216 14.65 15.00 -25.22
C THR A 216 13.96 16.05 -26.10
N GLY A 217 13.54 17.17 -25.52
CA GLY A 217 12.86 18.28 -26.22
C GLY A 217 11.42 17.98 -26.67
N SER A 218 11.00 16.70 -26.74
CA SER A 218 9.61 16.33 -26.98
C SER A 218 9.27 14.95 -26.42
N PHE A 219 8.04 14.79 -25.94
CA PHE A 219 7.53 13.56 -25.31
C PHE A 219 7.64 12.35 -26.24
N PHE A 220 7.29 12.52 -27.52
CA PHE A 220 7.17 11.41 -28.47
C PHE A 220 8.50 11.00 -29.10
N LYS A 221 9.49 11.90 -29.21
CA LYS A 221 10.81 11.56 -29.79
C LYS A 221 11.51 10.44 -29.04
N ALA A 222 11.39 10.43 -27.70
CA ALA A 222 11.96 9.41 -26.83
C ALA A 222 11.38 7.99 -27.08
N PHE A 223 10.17 7.88 -27.64
CA PHE A 223 9.53 6.61 -27.96
C PHE A 223 9.70 6.20 -29.43
N SER A 224 9.92 7.17 -30.32
CA SER A 224 10.04 6.93 -31.76
C SER A 224 11.47 6.68 -32.22
N ASP A 225 12.49 7.07 -31.43
CA ASP A 225 13.90 6.89 -31.78
C ASP A 225 14.64 5.95 -30.81
N PRO A 226 14.84 4.67 -31.18
CA PRO A 226 15.55 3.70 -30.35
C PRO A 226 17.03 4.05 -30.11
N GLY A 227 17.62 4.92 -30.94
CA GLY A 227 19.04 5.31 -30.85
C GLY A 227 19.34 6.23 -29.66
N GLU A 228 18.35 6.93 -29.12
CA GLU A 228 18.52 7.79 -27.94
C GLU A 228 18.59 6.99 -26.63
N ALA A 229 18.33 5.66 -26.64
CA ALA A 229 18.27 4.84 -25.42
C ALA A 229 19.56 4.84 -24.61
N ALA A 230 20.73 4.88 -25.26
CA ALA A 230 22.02 5.00 -24.56
C ALA A 230 22.19 6.37 -23.88
N SER A 231 21.69 7.44 -24.50
CA SER A 231 21.71 8.80 -23.92
C SER A 231 20.75 8.97 -22.74
N LEU A 232 19.70 8.12 -22.65
CA LEU A 232 18.77 8.11 -21.52
C LEU A 232 19.43 7.64 -20.22
N MET A 233 20.44 6.77 -20.29
CA MET A 233 21.16 6.32 -19.09
C MET A 233 21.96 7.45 -18.46
N ASP A 234 22.67 8.25 -19.25
CA ASP A 234 23.38 9.45 -18.79
C ASP A 234 22.44 10.50 -18.20
N ILE A 235 21.19 10.54 -18.67
CA ILE A 235 20.18 11.46 -18.14
C ILE A 235 19.80 11.12 -16.70
N THR A 236 19.73 9.82 -16.35
CA THR A 236 19.29 9.41 -15.00
C THR A 236 20.20 9.88 -13.87
N GLN A 237 21.47 10.17 -14.19
CA GLN A 237 22.47 10.66 -13.23
C GLN A 237 22.49 12.19 -13.10
N LYS A 238 21.76 12.92 -13.97
CA LYS A 238 21.74 14.38 -13.92
C LYS A 238 21.01 14.86 -12.66
N PRO A 239 21.54 15.85 -11.92
CA PRO A 239 20.89 16.39 -10.73
C PRO A 239 19.44 16.84 -10.98
N LEU A 240 19.18 17.42 -12.15
CA LEU A 240 17.84 17.83 -12.55
C LEU A 240 16.90 16.63 -12.69
N TYR A 241 17.37 15.51 -13.26
CA TYR A 241 16.56 14.30 -13.39
C TYR A 241 16.23 13.72 -12.00
N ILE A 242 17.21 13.68 -11.10
CA ILE A 242 17.02 13.22 -9.71
C ILE A 242 15.91 14.04 -9.02
N ILE A 243 15.96 15.37 -9.14
CA ILE A 243 14.95 16.26 -8.54
C ILE A 243 13.58 16.04 -9.17
N LEU A 244 13.48 15.99 -10.50
CA LEU A 244 12.21 15.79 -11.21
C LEU A 244 11.60 14.41 -10.91
N SER A 245 12.43 13.38 -10.86
CA SER A 245 12.04 12.02 -10.50
C SER A 245 11.54 11.95 -9.05
N ALA A 246 12.21 12.65 -8.12
CA ALA A 246 11.74 12.77 -6.75
C ALA A 246 10.42 13.53 -6.64
N LEU A 247 10.20 14.60 -7.41
CA LEU A 247 8.93 15.34 -7.43
C LEU A 247 7.77 14.44 -7.88
N ILE A 248 7.98 13.65 -8.93
CA ILE A 248 6.94 12.73 -9.43
C ILE A 248 6.70 11.58 -8.47
N SER A 249 7.76 11.02 -7.91
CA SER A 249 7.65 10.02 -6.85
C SER A 249 6.87 10.59 -5.66
N ALA A 250 7.07 11.85 -5.31
CA ALA A 250 6.36 12.51 -4.21
C ALA A 250 4.85 12.60 -4.44
N VAL A 251 4.42 12.72 -5.69
CA VAL A 251 3.00 12.74 -6.07
C VAL A 251 2.39 11.35 -5.91
N THR A 252 3.08 10.30 -6.38
CA THR A 252 2.50 8.95 -6.48
C THR A 252 2.71 8.07 -5.24
N MET A 253 3.83 8.25 -4.53
CA MET A 253 4.22 7.43 -3.38
C MET A 253 3.16 7.35 -2.26
N PRO A 254 2.42 8.44 -1.91
CA PRO A 254 1.33 8.35 -0.93
C PRO A 254 0.10 7.56 -1.38
N LEU A 255 -0.12 7.38 -2.69
CA LEU A 255 -1.36 6.79 -3.18
C LEU A 255 -1.49 5.32 -2.76
N MET A 256 -0.39 4.57 -2.82
CA MET A 256 -0.34 3.16 -2.42
C MET A 256 -0.69 2.95 -0.93
N PRO A 257 -0.04 3.60 0.05
CA PRO A 257 -0.38 3.43 1.46
C PRO A 257 -1.78 3.94 1.82
N ILE A 258 -2.29 4.97 1.15
CA ILE A 258 -3.69 5.39 1.34
C ILE A 258 -4.63 4.28 0.89
N PHE A 259 -4.41 3.73 -0.30
CA PHE A 259 -5.24 2.65 -0.84
C PHE A 259 -5.15 1.38 0.01
N ALA A 260 -3.97 1.01 0.49
CA ALA A 260 -3.75 -0.07 1.45
C ALA A 260 -4.61 0.11 2.72
N CYS A 261 -4.62 1.32 3.29
CA CYS A 261 -5.46 1.63 4.45
C CYS A 261 -6.95 1.53 4.12
N ILE A 262 -7.39 1.97 2.94
CA ILE A 262 -8.79 1.84 2.49
C ILE A 262 -9.21 0.38 2.42
N LEU A 263 -8.38 -0.49 1.81
CA LEU A 263 -8.68 -1.93 1.73
C LEU A 263 -8.83 -2.53 3.14
N TYR A 264 -7.85 -2.26 4.01
CA TYR A 264 -7.87 -2.74 5.39
C TYR A 264 -9.10 -2.26 6.16
N PHE A 265 -9.34 -0.94 6.18
CA PHE A 265 -10.45 -0.36 6.93
C PHE A 265 -11.82 -0.75 6.38
N SER A 266 -11.96 -0.87 5.05
CA SER A 266 -13.18 -1.42 4.42
C SER A 266 -13.43 -2.85 4.88
N GLY A 267 -12.39 -3.68 4.86
CA GLY A 267 -12.45 -5.06 5.34
C GLY A 267 -12.90 -5.10 6.80
N ARG A 268 -12.24 -4.34 7.66
CA ARG A 268 -12.53 -4.27 9.10
C ARG A 268 -13.94 -3.76 9.40
N ALA A 269 -14.36 -2.67 8.80
CA ALA A 269 -15.70 -2.09 8.99
C ALA A 269 -16.83 -3.07 8.59
N ARG A 270 -16.59 -3.92 7.57
CA ARG A 270 -17.54 -4.98 7.20
C ARG A 270 -17.62 -6.08 8.26
N GLU A 271 -16.51 -6.42 8.92
CA GLU A 271 -16.52 -7.42 9.99
C GLU A 271 -17.30 -6.93 11.20
N GLU A 272 -17.10 -5.66 11.57
CA GLU A 272 -17.81 -5.05 12.70
C GLU A 272 -19.31 -4.93 12.41
N LYS A 273 -19.70 -4.46 11.21
CA LYS A 273 -21.13 -4.43 10.83
C LYS A 273 -21.77 -5.81 10.91
N LYS A 274 -21.07 -6.85 10.44
CA LYS A 274 -21.58 -8.22 10.52
C LYS A 274 -21.70 -8.69 11.98
N TYR A 275 -20.73 -8.35 12.83
CA TYR A 275 -20.78 -8.64 14.26
C TYR A 275 -21.98 -7.98 14.95
N TYR A 276 -22.31 -6.73 14.63
CA TYR A 276 -23.50 -6.06 15.19
C TYR A 276 -24.83 -6.57 14.61
N GLN A 277 -24.82 -7.14 13.40
CA GLN A 277 -26.01 -7.74 12.78
C GLN A 277 -26.26 -9.19 13.22
N GLU A 278 -25.19 -9.91 13.59
CA GLU A 278 -25.22 -11.31 14.03
C GLU A 278 -25.05 -11.48 15.54
N ALA A 279 -24.79 -10.39 16.28
CA ALA A 279 -24.93 -10.41 17.72
C ALA A 279 -26.36 -10.88 18.00
N PRO A 280 -26.54 -11.97 18.79
CA PRO A 280 -27.89 -12.36 19.19
C PRO A 280 -28.55 -11.11 19.76
N GLU A 281 -29.75 -10.78 19.28
CA GLU A 281 -30.68 -10.05 20.13
C GLU A 281 -30.63 -10.80 21.46
N ASP A 282 -30.22 -10.10 22.52
CA ASP A 282 -30.25 -10.62 23.86
C ASP A 282 -31.69 -11.11 24.10
N ASP A 283 -31.91 -12.42 23.95
CA ASP A 283 -33.14 -13.12 24.27
C ASP A 283 -33.20 -13.29 25.80
N GLY A 284 -33.01 -12.15 26.49
CA GLY A 284 -32.69 -12.03 27.90
C GLY A 284 -33.09 -10.69 28.51
N GLY A 285 -33.82 -9.85 27.77
CA GLY A 285 -34.39 -8.61 28.27
C GLY A 285 -35.77 -8.40 27.67
N ASP A 286 -36.77 -8.88 28.41
CA ASP A 286 -38.20 -8.55 28.32
C ASP A 286 -38.45 -7.30 27.46
N LYS A 287 -38.85 -7.48 26.19
CA LYS A 287 -39.31 -6.38 25.36
C LYS A 287 -40.61 -5.91 25.99
N VAL A 288 -40.52 -4.91 26.86
CA VAL A 288 -41.66 -4.26 27.51
C VAL A 288 -42.68 -3.95 26.44
N SER A 289 -43.75 -4.74 26.44
CA SER A 289 -44.85 -4.56 25.51
C SER A 289 -45.70 -3.38 26.01
N VAL A 290 -46.40 -2.69 25.11
CA VAL A 290 -47.31 -1.60 25.53
C VAL A 290 -48.36 -2.10 26.52
N GLU A 291 -48.62 -3.41 26.51
CA GLU A 291 -49.53 -4.13 27.40
C GLU A 291 -49.00 -4.21 28.84
N ASP A 292 -47.68 -4.20 29.05
CA ASP A 292 -47.04 -4.20 30.39
C ASP A 292 -47.08 -2.84 31.07
N LEU A 293 -47.36 -1.77 30.32
CA LEU A 293 -47.56 -0.41 30.86
C LEU A 293 -48.96 -0.22 31.46
N TYR A 294 -49.87 -1.18 31.27
CA TYR A 294 -51.20 -1.17 31.87
C TYR A 294 -51.31 -2.28 32.90
N SER A 295 -51.12 -1.94 34.17
CA SER A 295 -51.39 -2.86 35.28
C SER A 295 -52.86 -3.29 35.24
N LYS A 296 -53.09 -4.60 35.15
CA LYS A 296 -54.44 -5.17 35.30
C LYS A 296 -55.03 -4.72 36.66
N PRO A 297 -56.31 -4.33 36.72
CA PRO A 297 -56.94 -3.97 37.99
C PRO A 297 -56.86 -5.17 38.94
N LEU A 298 -56.49 -4.87 40.19
CA LEU A 298 -56.37 -5.86 41.27
C LEU A 298 -57.71 -6.61 41.43
N PRO A 299 -57.69 -7.94 41.64
CA PRO A 299 -58.91 -8.70 41.85
C PRO A 299 -59.60 -8.19 43.12
N GLU A 300 -60.91 -7.93 43.01
CA GLU A 300 -61.75 -7.55 44.15
C GLU A 300 -61.73 -8.68 45.18
N ASP A 301 -61.43 -8.33 46.43
CA ASP A 301 -61.46 -9.24 47.58
C ASP A 301 -62.82 -9.96 47.64
N GLU A 302 -62.82 -11.27 47.40
CA GLU A 302 -63.98 -12.12 47.70
C GLU A 302 -64.12 -12.25 49.23
N LYS A 303 -65.31 -11.92 49.72
CA LYS A 303 -65.74 -11.91 51.13
C LYS A 303 -65.67 -13.25 51.83
#